data_AF-A0AAN9YDQ2-F1
#
_entry.id   AF-A0AAN9YDQ2-F1
#
_cell.length_a   1.000
_cell.length_b   1.000
_cell.length_c   1.000
_cell.angle_alpha   90.00
_cell.angle_beta   90.00
_cell.angle_gamma   90.00
#
_symmetry.space_group_name_H-M   'P 1'
#
loop_
_entity.id
_entity.type
_entity.pdbx_description
1 polymer ?
#
loop_
_entity_poly.entity_id
_entity_poly.type
_entity_poly.pdbx_seq_one_letter_code
_entity_poly.pdbx_strand_id
1 'polypeptide(L)'
;MSASQSDQKDRQFLAVIGDEDSVTGLLLAGIGHVTPAPDSQKNFLVVDAKTDNATIESTFDKLIERKDIGIILINQHANRRQDTLPH
;
A
#
# COMPACT_ATOMS: atom_id res chain seq x y z
N MET A 1 -19.78 3.94 -20.23
CA MET A 1 -19.61 2.72 -19.42
C MET A 1 -19.66 3.16 -17.96
N SER A 2 -20.84 3.13 -17.36
CA SER A 2 -21.06 3.53 -15.96
C SER A 2 -20.66 2.36 -15.07
N ALA A 3 -19.66 2.53 -14.20
CA ALA A 3 -19.30 1.49 -13.24
C ALA A 3 -20.52 1.20 -12.34
N SER A 4 -20.94 -0.06 -12.30
CA SER A 4 -22.07 -0.52 -11.50
C SER A 4 -21.78 -0.27 -10.01
N GLN A 5 -22.76 0.24 -9.25
CA GLN A 5 -22.62 0.49 -7.80
C GLN A 5 -22.18 -0.75 -6.98
N SER A 6 -22.30 -1.96 -7.53
CA SER A 6 -21.76 -3.19 -6.96
C SER A 6 -20.23 -3.23 -6.94
N ASP A 7 -19.55 -2.79 -8.00
CA ASP A 7 -18.07 -2.83 -8.08
C ASP A 7 -17.41 -1.82 -7.11
N GLN A 8 -18.11 -0.76 -6.73
CA GLN A 8 -17.64 0.19 -5.71
C GLN A 8 -17.77 -0.36 -4.29
N LYS A 9 -18.67 -1.33 -4.07
CA LYS A 9 -18.87 -1.96 -2.76
C LYS A 9 -17.74 -2.91 -2.38
N ASP A 10 -16.96 -3.40 -3.34
CA ASP A 10 -15.88 -4.35 -3.07
C ASP A 10 -14.55 -3.66 -2.74
N ARG A 11 -14.33 -2.43 -3.20
CA ARG A 11 -13.11 -1.62 -2.95
C ARG A 11 -13.13 -0.90 -1.59
N GLN A 12 -13.31 -1.66 -0.52
CA GLN A 12 -13.49 -1.12 0.84
C GLN A 12 -12.18 -0.91 1.57
N PHE A 13 -11.08 -1.52 1.12
CA PHE A 13 -9.85 -1.54 1.88
C PHE A 13 -8.85 -0.48 1.44
N LEU A 14 -8.13 0.03 2.43
CA LEU A 14 -6.99 0.92 2.26
C LEU A 14 -5.72 0.09 2.36
N ALA A 15 -4.74 0.42 1.52
CA ALA A 15 -3.39 -0.11 1.61
C ALA A 15 -2.37 0.99 1.86
N VAL A 16 -1.24 0.65 2.48
CA VAL A 16 -0.23 1.61 2.94
C VAL A 16 1.17 1.15 2.59
N ILE A 17 1.96 1.99 1.93
CA ILE A 17 3.40 1.80 1.75
C ILE A 17 4.11 3.01 2.35
N GLY A 18 4.84 2.82 3.45
CA GLY A 18 5.46 3.94 4.15
C GLY A 18 6.45 3.51 5.21
N ASP A 19 7.08 4.48 5.84
CA ASP A 19 7.96 4.28 6.99
C ASP A 19 7.18 3.77 8.22
N GLU A 20 7.94 3.26 9.20
CA GLU A 20 7.42 2.66 10.42
C GLU A 20 6.43 3.58 11.15
N ASP A 21 6.74 4.88 11.25
CA ASP A 21 5.91 5.86 11.93
C ASP A 21 4.54 6.02 11.25
N SER A 22 4.53 6.17 9.92
CA SER A 22 3.28 6.33 9.16
C SER A 22 2.44 5.07 9.17
N VAL A 23 3.06 3.90 8.95
CA VAL A 23 2.35 2.62 8.96
C VAL A 23 1.77 2.34 10.34
N THR A 24 2.52 2.59 11.41
CA THR A 24 2.03 2.43 12.78
C THR A 24 0.85 3.34 13.08
N GLY A 25 0.92 4.62 12.67
CA GLY A 25 -0.21 5.56 12.83
C GLY A 25 -1.48 5.12 12.10
N LEU A 26 -1.34 4.57 10.89
CA LEU A 26 -2.46 4.05 10.09
C LEU A 26 -3.04 2.75 10.67
N LEU A 27 -2.19 1.86 11.17
CA LEU A 27 -2.63 0.65 11.90
C LEU A 27 -3.43 1.02 13.16
N LEU A 28 -2.97 2.02 13.92
CA LEU A 28 -3.68 2.53 15.11
C LEU A 28 -5.03 3.19 14.75
N ALA A 29 -5.13 3.80 13.56
CA ALA A 29 -6.38 4.35 13.03
C ALA A 29 -7.37 3.26 12.57
N GLY A 30 -7.02 1.98 12.67
CA GLY A 30 -7.84 0.84 12.24
C GLY A 30 -7.64 0.44 10.79
N ILE A 31 -6.64 1.01 10.10
CA ILE A 31 -6.29 0.69 8.72
C ILE A 31 -5.24 -0.43 8.74
N GLY A 32 -5.70 -1.68 8.82
CA GLY A 32 -4.82 -2.84 9.00
C GLY A 32 -5.52 -4.17 8.76
N HIS A 33 -6.43 -4.22 7.78
CA HIS A 33 -7.18 -5.44 7.51
C HIS A 33 -6.24 -6.52 6.98
N VAL A 34 -6.25 -7.68 7.64
CA VAL A 34 -5.58 -8.90 7.16
C VAL A 34 -6.67 -9.81 6.65
N THR A 35 -6.57 -10.23 5.39
CA THR A 35 -7.53 -11.18 4.83
C THR A 35 -7.49 -12.51 5.62
N PRO A 36 -8.65 -13.14 5.88
CA PRO A 36 -8.70 -14.45 6.50
C PRO A 36 -7.89 -15.48 5.69
N ALA A 37 -7.38 -16.51 6.37
CA ALA A 37 -6.69 -17.63 5.73
C ALA A 37 -7.55 -18.22 4.58
N PRO A 38 -6.92 -18.75 3.51
CA PRO A 38 -5.52 -19.16 3.39
C PRO A 38 -4.54 -18.10 2.90
N ASP A 39 -5.03 -16.99 2.35
CA ASP A 39 -4.19 -15.98 1.69
C ASP A 39 -4.15 -14.71 2.57
N SER A 40 -3.50 -14.82 3.74
CA SER A 40 -3.35 -13.72 4.69
C SER A 40 -2.43 -12.64 4.14
N GLN A 41 -3.00 -11.80 3.30
CA GLN A 41 -2.32 -10.70 2.64
C GLN A 41 -2.48 -9.45 3.51
N LYS A 42 -1.34 -8.89 3.90
CA LYS A 42 -1.27 -7.61 4.59
C LYS A 42 -1.46 -6.50 3.57
N ASN A 43 -2.29 -5.53 3.89
CA ASN A 43 -2.48 -4.34 3.06
C ASN A 43 -1.42 -3.27 3.35
N PHE A 44 -0.27 -3.62 3.93
CA PHE A 44 0.76 -2.65 4.26
C PHE A 44 2.17 -3.16 4.02
N LEU A 45 3.06 -2.26 3.64
CA LEU A 45 4.50 -2.44 3.56
C LEU A 45 5.18 -1.35 4.40
N VAL A 46 5.99 -1.80 5.36
CA VAL A 46 6.93 -0.92 6.08
C VAL A 46 8.19 -0.82 5.24
N VAL A 47 8.57 0.40 4.89
CA VAL A 47 9.77 0.73 4.14
C VAL A 47 10.82 1.25 5.11
N ASP A 48 11.98 0.59 5.15
CA ASP A 48 13.18 1.06 5.83
C ASP A 48 14.29 1.39 4.81
N ALA A 49 15.44 1.88 5.31
CA ALA A 49 16.60 2.20 4.47
C ALA A 49 17.25 0.99 3.76
N LYS A 50 16.87 -0.24 4.12
CA LYS A 50 17.36 -1.51 3.55
C LYS A 50 16.33 -2.12 2.59
N THR A 51 15.14 -1.55 2.51
CA THR A 51 14.05 -2.06 1.67
C THR A 51 14.36 -1.71 0.22
N ASP A 52 14.53 -2.74 -0.59
CA ASP A 52 14.85 -2.57 -2.00
C ASP A 52 13.64 -2.03 -2.78
N ASN A 53 13.92 -1.17 -3.75
CA ASN A 53 12.90 -0.60 -4.64
C ASN A 53 12.13 -1.69 -5.39
N ALA A 54 12.79 -2.78 -5.77
CA ALA A 54 12.13 -3.92 -6.40
C ALA A 54 11.05 -4.55 -5.49
N THR A 55 11.26 -4.51 -4.17
CA THR A 55 10.27 -4.98 -3.19
C THR A 55 9.07 -4.04 -3.11
N ILE A 56 9.31 -2.72 -3.17
CA ILE A 56 8.26 -1.70 -3.20
C ILE A 56 7.40 -1.85 -4.46
N GLU A 57 8.03 -1.96 -5.63
CA GLU A 57 7.35 -2.14 -6.92
C GLU A 57 6.54 -3.45 -6.95
N SER A 58 7.16 -4.57 -6.58
CA SER A 58 6.46 -5.86 -6.51
C SER A 58 5.27 -5.84 -5.55
N THR A 59 5.36 -5.10 -4.45
CA THR A 59 4.26 -4.97 -3.50
C THR A 59 3.16 -4.06 -4.05
N PHE A 60 3.54 -2.96 -4.69
CA PHE A 60 2.59 -2.05 -5.33
C PHE A 60 1.78 -2.76 -6.41
N ASP A 61 2.42 -3.58 -7.26
CA ASP A 61 1.73 -4.36 -8.29
C ASP A 61 0.72 -5.34 -7.68
N LYS A 62 1.10 -6.06 -6.62
CA LYS A 62 0.19 -6.96 -5.88
C LYS A 62 -1.00 -6.22 -5.27
N LEU A 63 -0.80 -5.00 -4.78
CA LEU A 63 -1.89 -4.18 -4.23
C LEU A 63 -2.81 -3.63 -5.32
N ILE A 64 -2.33 -3.42 -6.55
CA ILE A 64 -3.17 -3.04 -7.70
C ILE A 64 -4.00 -4.21 -8.22
N GLU A 65 -3.43 -5.42 -8.25
CA GLU A 65 -4.12 -6.62 -8.72
C GLU A 65 -5.32 -6.99 -7.83
N ARG A 66 -5.30 -6.55 -6.57
CA ARG A 66 -6.36 -6.74 -5.60
C ARG A 66 -7.55 -5.81 -5.84
N LYS A 67 -8.66 -6.41 -6.25
CA LYS A 67 -9.93 -5.71 -6.53
C LYS A 67 -10.64 -5.15 -5.30
N ASP A 68 -10.22 -5.56 -4.10
CA ASP A 68 -10.79 -5.15 -2.82
C ASP A 68 -10.11 -3.90 -2.22
N ILE A 69 -8.99 -3.46 -2.80
CA ILE A 69 -8.28 -2.24 -2.42
C ILE A 69 -8.80 -1.06 -3.24
N GLY A 70 -9.30 -0.03 -2.55
CA GLY A 70 -9.79 1.19 -3.18
C GLY A 70 -8.75 2.30 -3.26
N ILE A 71 -7.87 2.39 -2.27
CA ILE A 71 -6.87 3.47 -2.16
C ILE A 71 -5.56 2.89 -1.63
N ILE A 72 -4.45 3.30 -2.25
CA ILE A 72 -3.09 3.00 -1.80
C ILE A 72 -2.46 4.32 -1.33
N LEU A 73 -2.09 4.39 -0.05
CA LEU A 73 -1.37 5.50 0.55
C LEU A 73 0.12 5.23 0.48
N ILE A 74 0.88 6.12 -0.17
CA ILE A 74 2.33 5.99 -0.30
C ILE A 74 2.99 7.20 0.35
N ASN A 75 3.88 6.98 1.31
CA ASN A 75 4.65 8.08 1.89
C ASN A 75 5.59 8.68 0.81
N GLN A 76 5.53 9.99 0.59
CA GLN A 76 6.35 10.68 -0.40
C GLN A 76 7.85 10.49 -0.16
N HIS A 77 8.28 10.31 1.09
CA HIS A 77 9.66 10.04 1.44
C HIS A 77 10.13 8.63 1.03
N ALA A 78 9.23 7.65 1.02
CA ALA A 78 9.52 6.29 0.54
C ALA A 78 9.66 6.22 -1.00
N ASN A 79 9.04 7.17 -1.72
CA ASN A 79 9.12 7.26 -3.19
C ASN A 79 10.10 8.34 -3.67
N ARG A 80 10.84 8.99 -2.76
CA ARG A 80 11.82 10.01 -3.13
C ARG A 80 13.11 9.32 -3.57
N ARG A 81 13.18 9.06 -4.87
CA ARG A 81 14.44 8.92 -5.61
C ARG A 81 15.47 9.92 -5.08
N GLN A 82 16.57 9.42 -4.52
CA GLN A 82 17.85 10.10 -4.57
C GLN A 82 18.43 10.00 -6.00
N ASP A 83 17.63 10.36 -7.01
CA ASP A 83 18.16 10.62 -8.34
C ASP A 83 18.67 12.05 -8.33
N THR A 84 19.98 12.14 -8.09
CA THR A 84 20.91 12.98 -8.86
C THR A 84 20.47 14.42 -9.18
N LEU A 85 20.86 15.36 -8.33
CA LEU A 85 21.25 16.69 -8.78
C LEU A 85 22.68 16.93 -8.33
N PRO A 86 23.70 16.77 -9.20
CA PRO A 86 25.01 17.32 -8.94
C PRO A 86 24.88 18.85 -8.90
N HIS A 87 25.44 19.47 -7.86
CA HIS A 87 25.73 20.91 -7.84
C HIS A 87 26.80 21.26 -8.87
#